data_AF-A0A7J9WKF9-F1
#
_entry.id   AF-A0A7J9WKF9-F1
#
_cell.length_a   1.000
_cell.length_b   1.000
_cell.length_c   1.000
_cell.angle_alpha   90.00
_cell.angle_beta   90.00
_cell.angle_gamma   90.00
#
_symmetry.space_group_name_H-M   'P 1'
#
loop_
_entity.id
_entity.type
_entity.pdbx_description
1 polymer ?
#
loop_
_entity_poly.entity_id
_entity_poly.type
_entity_poly.pdbx_seq_one_letter_code
_entity_poly.pdbx_strand_id
1 'polypeptide(L)'
;MAEQEPTLNRISALADEEHILREREAQGPLPAADRLRLEEVELLLDQCWDLLRQRRARRNAGLDPDDAEVRDIDTVENYRQ
;
A
#
# COMPACT_ATOMS: atom_id res chain seq x y z
N MET A 1 -20.51 8.86 4.88
CA MET A 1 -20.42 8.12 3.60
C MET A 1 -19.43 8.83 2.69
N ALA A 2 -18.11 8.60 2.86
CA ALA A 2 -17.06 8.95 1.86
C ALA A 2 -15.63 8.48 2.26
N GLU A 3 -15.42 7.72 3.35
CA GLU A 3 -14.06 7.37 3.80
C GLU A 3 -13.34 6.29 2.97
N GLN A 4 -13.90 5.87 1.83
CA GLN A 4 -13.23 4.93 0.89
C GLN A 4 -12.38 5.66 -0.16
N GLU A 5 -12.70 6.92 -0.47
CA GLU A 5 -11.97 7.72 -1.45
C GLU A 5 -10.49 7.97 -1.11
N PRO A 6 -10.08 8.23 0.16
CA PRO A 6 -8.67 8.51 0.45
C PRO A 6 -7.77 7.29 0.23
N THR A 7 -8.24 6.07 0.53
CA THR A 7 -7.44 4.84 0.37
C THR A 7 -7.24 4.49 -1.11
N LEU A 8 -8.29 4.59 -1.93
CA LEU A 8 -8.16 4.35 -3.38
C LEU A 8 -7.27 5.39 -4.06
N ASN A 9 -7.38 6.64 -3.65
CA ASN A 9 -6.50 7.70 -4.15
C ASN A 9 -5.03 7.45 -3.75
N ARG A 10 -4.80 6.98 -2.52
CA ARG A 10 -3.46 6.57 -2.05
C ARG A 10 -2.90 5.40 -2.85
N ILE A 11 -3.71 4.36 -3.10
CA ILE A 11 -3.32 3.22 -3.96
C ILE A 11 -2.94 3.71 -5.36
N SER A 12 -3.74 4.60 -5.95
CA SER A 12 -3.47 5.12 -7.29
C SER A 12 -2.16 5.91 -7.34
N ALA A 13 -1.89 6.75 -6.34
CA ALA A 13 -0.64 7.51 -6.24
C ALA A 13 0.57 6.59 -6.06
N LEU A 14 0.45 5.55 -5.24
CA LEU A 14 1.50 4.55 -5.02
C LEU A 14 1.78 3.73 -6.28
N ALA A 15 0.73 3.30 -7.00
CA ALA A 15 0.88 2.56 -8.24
C ALA A 15 1.54 3.40 -9.36
N ASP A 16 1.25 4.70 -9.41
CA ASP A 16 1.91 5.63 -10.34
C ASP A 16 3.41 5.78 -10.02
N GLU A 17 3.75 5.89 -8.73
CA GLU A 17 5.14 5.93 -8.27
C GLU A 17 5.89 4.62 -8.59
N GLU A 18 5.26 3.46 -8.34
CA GLU A 18 5.81 2.14 -8.74
C GLU A 18 6.10 2.12 -10.24
N HIS A 19 5.15 2.56 -11.07
CA HIS A 19 5.30 2.57 -12.52
C HIS A 19 6.49 3.41 -12.95
N ILE A 20 6.62 4.64 -12.42
CA ILE A 20 7.74 5.54 -12.72
C ILE A 20 9.08 4.90 -12.33
N LEU A 21 9.15 4.25 -11.16
CA LEU A 21 10.37 3.57 -10.70
C LEU A 21 10.72 2.38 -11.61
N ARG A 22 9.73 1.56 -11.99
CA ARG A 22 9.90 0.44 -12.93
C ARG A 22 10.36 0.90 -14.31
N GLU A 23 9.80 1.99 -14.83
CA GLU A 23 10.20 2.58 -16.11
C GLU A 23 11.64 3.11 -16.06
N ARG A 24 12.07 3.67 -14.93
CA ARG A 24 13.46 4.08 -14.72
C ARG A 24 14.40 2.87 -14.65
N GLU A 25 13.97 1.79 -14.00
CA GLU A 25 14.73 0.52 -13.96
C GLU A 25 14.94 -0.08 -15.35
N ALA A 26 13.90 -0.03 -16.18
CA ALA A 26 13.96 -0.51 -17.56
C ALA A 26 14.95 0.29 -18.42
N GLN A 27 15.15 1.57 -18.10
CA GLN A 27 16.10 2.46 -18.79
C GLN A 27 17.54 2.34 -18.26
N GLY A 28 17.73 1.80 -17.05
CA GLY A 28 19.05 1.61 -16.46
C GLY A 28 18.97 1.18 -14.98
N PRO A 29 20.11 0.78 -14.39
CA PRO A 29 20.13 0.30 -13.01
C PRO A 29 19.63 1.38 -12.03
N LEU A 30 18.56 1.08 -11.31
CA LEU A 30 18.06 1.93 -10.22
C LEU A 30 19.08 1.98 -9.07
N PRO A 31 19.27 3.15 -8.44
CA PRO A 31 20.05 3.26 -7.22
C PRO A 31 19.33 2.52 -6.07
N ALA A 32 20.10 2.14 -5.05
CA ALA A 32 19.56 1.40 -3.90
C ALA A 32 18.41 2.14 -3.18
N ALA A 33 18.42 3.48 -3.20
CA ALA A 33 17.36 4.30 -2.62
C ALA A 33 16.02 4.13 -3.35
N ASP A 34 16.02 4.18 -4.68
CA ASP A 34 14.81 3.96 -5.49
C ASP A 34 14.29 2.51 -5.36
N ARG A 35 15.19 1.53 -5.17
CA ARG A 35 14.82 0.14 -4.94
C ARG A 35 14.14 -0.06 -3.58
N LEU A 36 14.71 0.51 -2.52
CA LEU A 36 14.08 0.55 -1.20
C LEU A 36 12.71 1.26 -1.24
N ARG A 37 12.62 2.34 -2.02
CA ARG A 37 11.36 3.05 -2.20
C ARG A 37 10.31 2.21 -2.93
N LEU A 38 10.72 1.45 -3.95
CA LEU A 38 9.83 0.50 -4.65
C LEU A 38 9.27 -0.55 -3.68
N GLU A 39 10.12 -1.15 -2.84
CA GLU A 39 9.70 -2.12 -1.83
C GLU A 39 8.74 -1.50 -0.79
N GLU A 40 8.99 -0.25 -0.37
CA GLU A 40 8.09 0.49 0.52
C GLU A 40 6.73 0.77 -0.14
N VAL A 41 6.72 1.15 -1.41
CA VAL A 41 5.50 1.38 -2.20
C VAL A 41 4.68 0.10 -2.34
N GLU A 42 5.32 -1.03 -2.65
CA GLU A 42 4.67 -2.34 -2.72
C GLU A 42 4.05 -2.74 -1.37
N LEU A 43 4.75 -2.51 -0.27
CA LEU A 43 4.24 -2.77 1.08
C LEU A 43 3.04 -1.89 1.44
N LEU A 44 3.09 -0.60 1.11
CA LEU A 44 1.99 0.34 1.33
C LEU A 44 0.76 -0.03 0.49
N LEU A 45 0.96 -0.51 -0.75
CA LEU A 45 -0.11 -1.02 -1.61
C LEU A 45 -0.78 -2.25 -0.98
N ASP A 46 0.02 -3.21 -0.51
CA ASP A 46 -0.50 -4.41 0.15
C ASP A 46 -1.34 -4.06 1.39
N GLN A 47 -0.87 -3.13 2.22
CA GLN A 47 -1.62 -2.66 3.39
C GLN A 47 -2.96 -2.02 2.99
N CYS A 48 -2.97 -1.17 1.97
CA CYS A 48 -4.20 -0.55 1.50
C CYS A 48 -5.19 -1.60 0.96
N TRP A 49 -4.69 -2.62 0.27
CA TRP A 49 -5.50 -3.74 -0.22
C TRP A 49 -6.02 -4.64 0.92
N ASP A 50 -5.21 -4.91 1.95
CA ASP A 50 -5.62 -5.69 3.11
C ASP A 50 -6.74 -4.98 3.87
N LEU A 51 -6.60 -3.66 4.11
CA LEU A 51 -7.64 -2.85 4.73
C LEU A 51 -8.96 -2.90 3.94
N LEU A 52 -8.91 -2.75 2.62
CA LEU A 52 -10.10 -2.85 1.75
C LEU A 52 -10.75 -4.22 1.84
N ARG A 53 -9.94 -5.28 1.85
CA ARG A 53 -10.41 -6.66 1.98
C ARG A 53 -11.03 -6.90 3.35
N GLN A 54 -10.39 -6.42 4.41
CA GLN A 54 -10.84 -6.54 5.80
C GLN A 54 -12.16 -5.81 6.02
N ARG A 55 -12.28 -4.57 5.51
CA ARG A 55 -13.54 -3.80 5.47
C ARG A 55 -14.65 -4.55 4.73
N ARG A 56 -14.33 -5.13 3.56
CA ARG A 56 -15.29 -5.91 2.76
C ARG A 56 -15.75 -7.18 3.49
N ALA A 57 -14.84 -7.88 4.16
CA ALA A 57 -15.15 -9.06 4.96
C ALA A 57 -16.06 -8.73 6.14
N ARG A 58 -15.73 -7.67 6.91
CA ARG A 58 -16.57 -7.18 8.02
C ARG A 58 -17.97 -6.78 7.55
N ARG A 59 -18.07 -6.02 6.45
CA ARG A 59 -19.35 -5.63 5.85
C ARG A 59 -20.19 -6.86 5.44
N ASN A 60 -19.56 -7.89 4.89
CA ASN A 60 -20.25 -9.12 4.51
C ASN A 60 -20.72 -9.92 5.74
N ALA A 61 -19.95 -9.91 6.82
CA ALA A 61 -20.29 -10.53 8.10
C ALA A 61 -21.32 -9.73 8.92
N GLY A 62 -21.78 -8.57 8.44
CA GLY A 62 -22.69 -7.68 9.18
C GLY A 62 -22.02 -6.97 10.38
N LEU A 63 -20.68 -6.96 10.41
CA LEU A 63 -19.89 -6.24 11.39
C LEU A 63 -19.60 -4.81 10.92
N ASP A 64 -19.28 -3.93 11.87
CA ASP A 64 -18.94 -2.55 11.57
C ASP A 64 -17.62 -2.47 10.78
N PRO A 65 -17.61 -1.92 9.55
CA PRO A 65 -16.42 -1.86 8.72
C PRO A 65 -15.41 -0.80 9.19
N ASP A 66 -15.77 0.10 10.10
CA ASP A 66 -14.88 1.15 10.64
C ASP A 66 -13.95 0.59 11.72
N ASP A 67 -14.35 -0.50 12.37
CA ASP A 67 -13.51 -1.30 13.28
C ASP A 67 -12.33 -2.01 12.55
N ALA A 68 -12.23 -1.85 11.23
CA ALA A 68 -11.08 -2.31 10.45
C ALA A 68 -9.81 -1.51 10.81
N GLU A 69 -9.10 -1.99 11.82
CA GLU A 69 -7.81 -1.45 12.22
C GLU A 69 -6.75 -1.75 11.14
N VAL A 70 -6.14 -0.68 10.60
CA VAL A 70 -4.94 -0.78 9.77
C VAL A 70 -3.86 -1.43 10.63
N ARG A 71 -3.36 -2.61 10.27
CA ARG A 71 -2.17 -3.14 10.93
C ARG A 71 -1.04 -2.14 10.71
N ASP A 72 -0.63 -1.49 11.80
CA ASP A 72 0.45 -0.51 11.82
C ASP A 72 1.68 -1.10 11.13
N ILE A 73 2.08 -0.48 10.02
CA ILE A 73 3.23 -0.91 9.22
C ILE A 73 4.54 -0.69 9.98
N ASP A 74 4.49 0.01 11.11
CA ASP A 74 5.60 0.25 12.03
C ASP A 74 6.24 -1.07 12.53
N THR A 75 5.56 -2.22 12.43
CA THR A 75 6.17 -3.54 12.72
C THR A 75 6.94 -4.17 11.53
N VAL A 76 7.09 -3.46 10.41
CA VAL A 76 8.09 -3.80 9.38
C VAL A 76 9.41 -3.05 9.66
N GLU A 77 9.78 -2.97 10.94
CA GLU A 77 11.14 -2.71 11.46
C GLU A 77 12.15 -3.80 11.01
N ASN A 78 12.08 -4.27 9.76
CA ASN A 78 13.04 -5.22 9.20
C ASN A 78 13.30 -5.04 7.70
N TYR A 79 12.92 -3.91 7.11
CA TYR A 79 13.45 -3.51 5.79
C TYR A 79 14.83 -2.84 5.88
N ARG A 80 15.57 -3.12 6.96
CA ARG A 80 16.99 -2.82 7.11
C ARG A 80 17.71 -4.09 7.57
N GLN A 81 18.06 -4.95 6.62
CA GLN A 81 19.24 -5.81 6.73
C GLN A 81 19.75 -6.22 5.36
#